data_AF-A0A950RNC7-F1
#
_entry.id   AF-A0A950RNC7-F1
#
_cell.length_a   1.000
_cell.length_b   1.000
_cell.length_c   1.000
_cell.angle_alpha   90.00
_cell.angle_beta   90.00
_cell.angle_gamma   90.00
#
_symmetry.space_group_name_H-M   'P 1'
#
loop_
_entity.id
_entity.type
_entity.pdbx_description
1 polymer ?
#
loop_
_entity_poly.entity_id
_entity_poly.type
_entity_poly.pdbx_seq_one_letter_code
_entity_poly.pdbx_strand_id
1 'polypeptide(L)'
;MENAGKFLELTEKLLLHVERQQEVIKKMQSELNAHSAALCEMLEWLRHPEEGSEPPEEQEAEQPLLLSCPSLALVEGAERRGLPRRKGNPVSVLISNSNGQPFNFQGVVVDRSPDGLCLVVDHPVDVGTLLRVRPVHDLIGADWFPIEVRSCRPELKIWILGCRFAQRLSWSNLRLFG
;
A
#
# COMPACT_ATOMS: atom_id res chain seq x y z
N MET A 1 49.01 -35.64 0.40
CA MET A 1 48.51 -35.25 1.74
C MET A 1 48.25 -33.75 1.90
N GLU A 2 48.71 -32.88 0.98
CA GLU A 2 48.54 -31.41 1.06
C GLU A 2 47.09 -30.91 0.94
N ASN A 3 46.17 -31.71 0.37
CA ASN A 3 44.77 -31.31 0.20
C ASN A 3 43.96 -31.26 1.52
N ALA A 4 44.37 -32.01 2.55
CA ALA A 4 43.64 -32.06 3.81
C ALA A 4 43.73 -30.74 4.60
N GLY A 5 44.90 -30.08 4.56
CA GLY A 5 45.11 -28.79 5.24
C GLY A 5 44.27 -27.65 4.65
N LYS A 6 44.21 -27.56 3.31
CA LYS A 6 43.40 -26.55 2.62
C LYS A 6 41.91 -26.70 2.90
N PHE A 7 41.43 -27.94 3.04
CA PHE A 7 40.03 -28.20 3.38
C PHE A 7 39.69 -27.69 4.79
N LEU A 8 40.54 -27.97 5.78
CA LEU A 8 40.35 -27.48 7.15
C LEU A 8 40.33 -25.95 7.22
N GLU A 9 41.25 -25.27 6.55
CA GLU A 9 41.29 -23.80 6.51
C GLU A 9 40.03 -23.20 5.87
N LEU A 10 39.51 -23.82 4.81
CA LEU A 10 38.24 -23.41 4.19
C LEU A 10 37.05 -23.61 5.13
N THR A 11 37.00 -24.74 5.85
CA THR A 11 35.92 -24.99 6.81
C THR A 11 35.93 -24.00 7.97
N GLU A 12 37.11 -23.64 8.48
CA GLU A 12 37.24 -22.63 9.54
C GLU A 12 36.80 -21.24 9.06
N LYS A 13 37.22 -20.83 7.85
CA LYS A 13 36.77 -19.58 7.23
C LYS A 13 35.25 -19.53 7.03
N LEU A 14 34.65 -20.65 6.62
CA LEU A 14 33.20 -20.75 6.45
C LEU A 14 32.47 -20.66 7.79
N LEU A 15 32.97 -21.33 8.83
CA LEU A 15 32.39 -21.25 10.17
C LEU A 15 32.42 -19.82 10.71
N LEU A 16 33.57 -19.13 10.64
CA LEU A 16 33.69 -17.73 11.05
C LEU A 16 32.76 -16.80 10.27
N HIS A 17 32.55 -17.09 8.97
CA HIS A 17 31.62 -16.31 8.16
C HIS A 17 30.17 -16.49 8.62
N VAL A 18 29.77 -17.74 8.90
CA VAL A 18 28.42 -18.06 9.39
C VAL A 18 28.19 -17.44 10.77
N GLU A 19 29.14 -17.50 11.68
CA GLU A 19 29.05 -16.86 13.00
C GLU A 19 28.84 -15.35 12.87
N ARG A 20 29.62 -14.68 12.01
CA ARG A 20 29.45 -13.25 11.75
C ARG A 20 28.06 -12.93 11.18
N GLN A 21 27.55 -13.75 10.25
CA GLN A 21 26.20 -13.56 9.72
C GLN A 21 25.14 -13.74 10.81
N GLN A 22 25.31 -14.73 11.70
CA GLN A 22 24.40 -14.94 12.83
C GLN A 22 24.40 -13.75 13.80
N GLU A 23 25.55 -13.12 14.06
CA GLU A 23 25.63 -11.90 14.88
C GLU A 23 24.88 -10.73 14.24
N VAL A 24 25.05 -10.52 12.92
CA VAL A 24 24.33 -9.46 12.19
C VAL A 24 22.82 -9.69 12.25
N ILE A 25 22.37 -10.93 12.03
CA ILE A 25 20.95 -11.29 12.11
C ILE A 25 20.40 -11.04 13.52
N LYS A 26 21.12 -11.47 14.57
CA LYS A 26 20.72 -11.21 15.96
C LYS A 26 20.61 -9.72 16.26
N LYS A 27 21.54 -8.91 15.76
CA LYS A 27 21.51 -7.45 15.92
C LYS A 27 20.27 -6.85 15.26
N MET A 28 20.02 -7.17 13.99
CA MET A 28 18.83 -6.70 13.26
C MET A 28 17.53 -7.11 13.94
N GLN A 29 17.45 -8.33 14.47
CA GLN A 29 16.28 -8.81 15.23
C GLN A 29 16.06 -7.99 16.50
N SER A 30 17.13 -7.65 17.22
CA SER A 30 17.02 -6.83 18.43
C SER A 30 16.55 -5.40 18.13
N GLU A 31 17.04 -4.79 17.05
CA GLU A 31 16.61 -3.46 16.59
C GLU A 31 15.13 -3.48 16.17
N LEU A 32 14.69 -4.50 15.41
CA LEU A 32 13.30 -4.65 15.00
C LEU A 32 12.36 -4.84 16.21
N ASN A 33 12.78 -5.61 17.20
CA ASN A 33 12.02 -5.81 18.43
C ASN A 33 11.94 -4.54 19.29
N ALA A 34 13.01 -3.74 19.34
CA ALA A 34 12.99 -2.46 20.03
C ALA A 34 12.01 -1.47 19.34
N HIS A 35 12.02 -1.42 18.01
CA HIS A 35 11.08 -0.59 17.25
C HIS A 35 9.63 -1.05 17.40
N SER A 36 9.36 -2.36 17.39
CA SER A 36 8.00 -2.86 17.58
C SER A 36 7.47 -2.56 18.99
N ALA A 37 8.29 -2.70 20.03
CA ALA A 37 7.94 -2.34 21.40
C ALA A 37 7.58 -0.84 21.51
N ALA A 38 8.40 0.05 20.94
CA ALA A 38 8.14 1.49 20.95
C ALA A 38 6.84 1.86 20.21
N LEU A 39 6.53 1.19 19.09
CA LEU A 39 5.26 1.39 18.39
C LEU A 39 4.06 0.92 19.21
N CYS A 40 4.18 -0.20 19.94
CA CYS A 40 3.13 -0.67 20.84
C CYS A 40 2.85 0.35 21.96
N GLU A 41 3.88 0.88 22.62
CA GLU A 41 3.74 1.92 23.66
C GLU A 41 3.04 3.18 23.11
N MET A 42 3.44 3.63 21.92
CA MET A 42 2.82 4.80 21.27
C MET A 42 1.34 4.57 20.94
N LEU A 43 0.97 3.35 20.52
CA LEU A 43 -0.42 3.00 20.24
C LEU A 43 -1.26 2.89 21.53
N GLU A 44 -0.67 2.42 22.63
CA GLU A 44 -1.32 2.41 23.94
C GLU A 44 -1.59 3.83 24.44
N TRP A 45 -0.63 4.75 24.28
CA TRP A 45 -0.82 6.17 24.59
C TRP A 45 -1.97 6.79 23.80
N LEU A 46 -2.10 6.48 22.50
CA LEU A 46 -3.22 6.96 21.68
C LEU A 46 -4.57 6.31 22.04
N ARG A 47 -4.58 5.11 22.61
CA ARG A 47 -5.80 4.44 23.07
C ARG A 47 -6.35 5.06 24.35
N HIS A 48 -5.48 5.62 25.19
CA HIS A 48 -5.85 6.31 26.41
C HIS A 48 -5.49 7.80 26.30
N PRO A 49 -6.20 8.59 25.47
CA PRO A 49 -6.12 10.03 25.56
C PRO A 49 -6.72 10.43 26.90
N GLU A 50 -5.86 10.58 27.91
CA GLU A 50 -6.12 11.19 29.22
C GLU A 50 -7.55 11.75 29.36
N GLU A 51 -8.42 10.96 29.98
CA GLU A 51 -9.81 11.30 30.34
C GLU A 51 -9.83 12.30 31.52
N GLY A 52 -8.84 13.20 31.62
CA GLY A 52 -8.49 13.88 32.86
C GLY A 52 -7.64 15.14 32.71
N SER A 53 -8.01 16.06 31.83
CA SER A 53 -7.74 17.49 32.07
C SER A 53 -8.94 18.31 31.61
N GLU A 54 -9.84 18.61 32.55
CA GLU A 54 -10.83 19.66 32.37
C GLU A 54 -10.08 20.96 32.03
N PRO A 55 -10.31 21.57 30.85
CA PRO A 55 -9.87 22.93 30.62
C PRO A 55 -10.62 23.85 31.60
N PRO A 56 -9.96 24.87 32.18
CA PRO A 56 -10.63 25.83 33.03
C PRO A 56 -11.76 26.50 32.24
N GLU A 57 -12.95 26.54 32.85
CA GLU A 57 -14.14 27.27 32.39
C GLU A 57 -13.78 28.67 31.86
N GLU A 58 -13.70 28.81 30.54
CA GLU A 58 -13.75 30.11 29.90
C GLU A 58 -15.21 30.51 29.75
N GLN A 59 -15.54 31.56 30.52
CA GLN A 59 -16.84 32.19 30.65
C GLN A 59 -17.45 32.60 29.31
N GLU A 60 -18.74 32.31 29.19
CA GLU A 60 -19.66 32.77 28.17
C GLU A 60 -19.55 34.29 27.97
N ALA A 61 -19.24 34.71 26.74
CA ALA A 61 -19.51 36.06 26.25
C ALA A 61 -20.30 35.96 24.94
N GLU A 62 -21.39 36.70 24.92
CA GLU A 62 -22.49 36.65 23.96
C GLU A 62 -22.11 37.03 22.51
N GLN A 63 -22.88 36.43 21.59
CA GLN A 63 -22.98 36.63 20.14
C GLN A 63 -23.12 38.12 19.71
N PRO A 64 -22.90 38.50 18.42
CA PRO A 64 -23.98 38.38 17.43
C PRO A 64 -23.60 38.09 15.95
N LEU A 65 -24.49 37.31 15.32
CA LEU A 65 -25.11 37.47 13.99
C LEU A 65 -24.32 37.26 12.66
N LEU A 66 -24.75 36.17 12.01
CA LEU A 66 -25.28 36.11 10.64
C LEU A 66 -24.53 36.86 9.53
N LEU A 67 -23.50 36.21 8.98
CA LEU A 67 -23.08 36.44 7.60
C LEU A 67 -23.61 35.32 6.70
N SER A 68 -24.62 35.71 5.94
CA SER A 68 -25.16 35.02 4.76
C SER A 68 -24.03 34.70 3.78
N CYS A 69 -23.62 33.43 3.72
CA CYS A 69 -22.85 32.94 2.60
C CYS A 69 -23.82 32.60 1.46
N PRO A 70 -23.66 33.18 0.26
CA PRO A 70 -24.46 32.80 -0.89
C PRO A 70 -24.18 31.34 -1.24
N SER A 71 -25.26 30.58 -1.34
CA SER A 71 -25.36 29.19 -1.76
C SER A 71 -24.32 28.85 -2.83
N LEU A 72 -23.30 28.08 -2.46
CA LEU A 72 -22.45 27.36 -3.40
C LEU A 72 -23.36 26.39 -4.13
N ALA A 73 -23.72 26.77 -5.36
CA ALA A 73 -24.47 25.94 -6.28
C ALA A 73 -23.79 24.57 -6.37
N LEU A 74 -24.39 23.59 -5.69
CA LEU A 74 -24.09 22.17 -5.81
C LEU A 74 -24.28 21.84 -7.29
N VAL A 75 -23.19 21.76 -8.05
CA VAL A 75 -23.24 21.10 -9.35
C VAL A 75 -23.37 19.62 -9.02
N GLU A 76 -24.61 19.18 -8.84
CA GLU A 76 -25.02 17.79 -8.75
C GLU A 76 -24.73 17.12 -10.09
N GLY A 77 -23.45 16.83 -10.35
CA GLY A 77 -23.05 15.86 -11.33
C GLY A 77 -23.58 14.52 -10.84
N ALA A 78 -24.79 14.17 -11.28
CA ALA A 78 -25.45 12.90 -10.97
C ALA A 78 -24.42 11.76 -11.07
N GLU A 79 -24.27 11.03 -9.96
CA GLU A 79 -23.36 9.90 -9.86
C GLU A 79 -23.67 8.91 -10.98
N ARG A 80 -22.83 8.88 -12.03
CA ARG A 80 -23.07 8.07 -13.23
C ARG A 80 -22.73 6.60 -13.02
N ARG A 81 -22.17 6.23 -11.86
CA ARG A 81 -21.74 4.85 -11.59
C ARG A 81 -22.95 3.99 -11.20
N GLY A 82 -23.15 2.90 -11.93
CA GLY A 82 -24.20 1.92 -11.65
C GLY A 82 -23.95 1.00 -10.45
N LEU A 83 -22.75 1.02 -9.85
CA LEU A 83 -22.38 0.16 -8.73
C LEU A 83 -21.54 0.91 -7.67
N PRO A 84 -21.80 0.70 -6.37
CA PRO A 84 -21.04 1.31 -5.28
C PRO A 84 -19.62 0.76 -5.19
N ARG A 85 -18.67 1.67 -4.91
CA ARG A 85 -17.23 1.39 -4.73
C ARG A 85 -16.94 1.05 -3.27
N ARG A 86 -16.23 -0.05 -3.01
CA ARG A 86 -15.87 -0.46 -1.64
C ARG A 86 -14.45 0.02 -1.36
N LYS A 87 -14.31 0.99 -0.45
CA LYS A 87 -13.02 1.35 0.13
C LYS A 87 -12.55 0.19 1.01
N GLY A 88 -11.68 -0.66 0.46
CA GLY A 88 -11.09 -1.81 1.15
C GLY A 88 -9.76 -1.45 1.82
N ASN A 89 -9.13 -2.44 2.46
CA ASN A 89 -7.75 -2.33 2.92
C ASN A 89 -6.83 -2.12 1.70
N PRO A 90 -5.96 -1.10 1.67
CA PRO A 90 -5.04 -0.92 0.57
C PRO A 90 -4.15 -2.15 0.36
N VAL A 91 -4.12 -2.67 -0.87
CA VAL A 91 -3.31 -3.84 -1.22
C VAL A 91 -2.22 -3.44 -2.20
N SER A 92 -0.97 -3.72 -1.83
CA SER A 92 0.19 -3.53 -2.70
C SER A 92 0.18 -4.53 -3.86
N VAL A 93 0.39 -4.01 -5.07
CA VAL A 93 0.43 -4.78 -6.31
C VAL A 93 1.69 -4.48 -7.11
N LEU A 94 2.16 -5.48 -7.85
CA LEU A 94 3.15 -5.33 -8.90
C LEU A 94 2.44 -5.12 -10.23
N ILE A 95 2.95 -4.20 -11.02
CA ILE A 95 2.40 -3.83 -12.33
C ILE A 95 3.49 -4.06 -13.37
N SER A 96 3.14 -4.75 -14.44
CA SER A 96 4.03 -5.06 -15.56
C SER A 96 3.39 -4.64 -16.88
N ASN A 97 4.20 -4.15 -17.81
CA ASN A 97 3.73 -3.84 -19.16
C ASN A 97 3.58 -5.14 -19.97
N SER A 98 2.51 -5.24 -20.76
CA SER A 98 2.26 -6.39 -21.65
C SER A 98 3.36 -6.63 -22.70
N ASN A 99 4.15 -5.60 -23.02
CA ASN A 99 5.23 -5.66 -24.00
C ASN A 99 6.48 -6.45 -23.57
N GLY A 100 6.44 -7.16 -22.43
CA GLY A 100 7.55 -8.02 -21.99
C GLY A 100 8.81 -7.26 -21.58
N GLN A 101 8.72 -5.93 -21.42
CA GLN A 101 9.82 -5.16 -20.87
C GLN A 101 9.98 -5.43 -19.36
N PRO A 102 11.21 -5.48 -18.84
CA PRO A 102 11.50 -5.79 -17.44
C PRO A 102 11.10 -4.68 -16.45
N PHE A 103 10.48 -3.59 -16.93
CA PHE A 103 10.00 -2.52 -16.08
C PHE A 103 8.72 -2.93 -15.36
N ASN A 104 8.91 -3.51 -14.17
CA ASN A 104 7.85 -3.68 -13.20
C ASN A 104 7.92 -2.52 -12.21
N PHE A 105 6.77 -1.89 -11.95
CA PHE A 105 6.65 -0.88 -10.91
C PHE A 105 5.55 -1.28 -9.91
N GLN A 106 5.60 -0.68 -8.73
CA GLN A 106 4.66 -0.98 -7.67
C GLN A 106 3.49 0.00 -7.69
N GLY A 107 2.33 -0.46 -7.24
CA GLY A 107 1.16 0.38 -7.00
C GLY A 107 0.35 -0.14 -5.82
N VAL A 108 -0.67 0.63 -5.45
CA VAL A 108 -1.60 0.29 -4.36
C VAL A 108 -3.03 0.33 -4.89
N VAL A 109 -3.79 -0.74 -4.64
CA VAL A 109 -5.24 -0.77 -4.92
C VAL A 109 -5.95 0.00 -3.81
N VAL A 110 -6.67 1.05 -4.18
CA VAL A 110 -7.47 1.87 -3.24
C VAL A 110 -8.94 1.47 -3.24
N ASP A 111 -9.43 0.99 -4.38
CA ASP A 111 -10.83 0.63 -4.58
C ASP A 111 -10.93 -0.43 -5.68
N ARG A 112 -11.94 -1.29 -5.59
CA ARG A 112 -12.19 -2.35 -6.57
C ARG A 112 -13.67 -2.57 -6.80
N SER A 113 -13.96 -3.05 -7.98
CA SER A 113 -15.28 -3.46 -8.44
C SER A 113 -15.15 -4.77 -9.23
N PRO A 114 -16.28 -5.45 -9.54
CA PRO A 114 -16.24 -6.64 -10.39
C PRO A 114 -15.63 -6.39 -11.78
N ASP A 115 -15.70 -5.16 -12.27
CA ASP A 115 -15.28 -4.78 -13.62
C ASP A 115 -13.92 -4.09 -13.68
N GLY A 116 -13.35 -3.66 -12.54
CA GLY A 116 -12.12 -2.87 -12.54
C GLY A 116 -11.54 -2.52 -11.19
N LEU A 117 -10.38 -1.87 -11.23
CA LEU A 117 -9.57 -1.47 -10.08
C LEU A 117 -9.26 0.04 -10.14
N CYS A 118 -9.09 0.64 -8.98
CA CYS A 118 -8.50 1.96 -8.82
C CYS A 118 -7.11 1.80 -8.21
N LEU A 119 -6.07 2.16 -8.96
CA LEU A 119 -4.67 2.04 -8.54
C LEU A 119 -4.09 3.43 -8.25
N VAL A 120 -3.21 3.50 -7.26
CA VAL A 120 -2.31 4.62 -7.00
C VAL A 120 -0.90 4.20 -7.37
N VAL A 121 -0.22 5.03 -8.18
CA VAL A 121 1.12 4.78 -8.69
C VAL A 121 1.95 6.07 -8.71
N ASP A 122 3.27 5.95 -8.80
CA ASP A 122 4.18 7.11 -8.76
C ASP A 122 4.40 7.78 -10.14
N HIS A 123 4.02 7.10 -11.22
CA HIS A 123 4.28 7.54 -12.59
C HIS A 123 3.01 7.55 -13.44
N PRO A 124 2.87 8.50 -14.39
CA PRO A 124 1.74 8.53 -15.29
C PRO A 124 1.76 7.31 -16.22
N VAL A 125 0.57 6.79 -16.53
CA VAL A 125 0.38 5.77 -17.57
C VAL A 125 -0.68 6.25 -18.55
N ASP A 126 -0.42 6.07 -19.85
CA ASP A 126 -1.32 6.49 -20.91
C ASP A 126 -2.64 5.70 -20.89
N VAL A 127 -3.74 6.42 -21.12
CA VAL A 127 -5.07 5.81 -21.25
C VAL A 127 -5.11 4.92 -22.50
N GLY A 128 -5.70 3.72 -22.37
CA GLY A 128 -5.71 2.66 -23.37
C GLY A 128 -4.56 1.66 -23.26
N THR A 129 -3.58 1.91 -22.37
CA THR A 129 -2.46 0.98 -22.16
C THR A 129 -2.94 -0.31 -21.49
N LEU A 130 -2.50 -1.45 -22.04
CA LEU A 130 -2.70 -2.78 -21.46
C LEU A 130 -1.57 -3.13 -20.51
N LEU A 131 -1.91 -3.28 -19.23
CA LEU A 131 -1.01 -3.67 -18.16
C LEU A 131 -1.41 -5.04 -17.62
N ARG A 132 -0.50 -5.62 -16.85
CA ARG A 132 -0.74 -6.80 -16.03
C ARG A 132 -0.52 -6.42 -14.58
N VAL A 133 -1.43 -6.84 -13.70
CA VAL A 133 -1.34 -6.58 -12.26
C VAL A 133 -1.30 -7.89 -11.48
N ARG A 134 -0.47 -7.93 -10.42
CA ARG A 134 -0.37 -9.06 -9.50
C ARG A 134 -0.28 -8.59 -8.05
N PRO A 135 -1.07 -9.12 -7.11
CA PRO A 135 -0.90 -8.85 -5.68
C PRO A 135 0.49 -9.22 -5.17
N VAL A 136 1.06 -8.41 -4.27
CA VAL A 136 2.38 -8.69 -3.66
C VAL A 136 2.29 -9.78 -2.60
N HIS A 137 1.16 -9.89 -1.88
CA HIS A 137 1.08 -10.79 -0.72
C HIS A 137 1.13 -12.29 -1.08
N ASP A 138 0.89 -12.64 -2.33
CA ASP A 138 0.74 -14.04 -2.78
C ASP A 138 1.75 -14.36 -3.88
N LEU A 139 3.03 -14.35 -3.49
CA LEU A 139 4.16 -14.56 -4.40
C LEU A 139 4.22 -15.99 -4.94
N ILE A 140 3.59 -16.95 -4.25
CA ILE A 140 3.62 -18.38 -4.56
C ILE A 140 2.30 -18.77 -5.23
N GLY A 141 2.05 -18.22 -6.42
CA GLY A 141 0.97 -18.69 -7.29
C GLY A 141 -0.03 -17.64 -7.76
N ALA A 142 0.10 -16.36 -7.40
CA ALA A 142 -0.79 -15.36 -7.98
C ALA A 142 -0.59 -15.21 -9.50
N ASP A 143 -1.69 -15.37 -10.23
CA ASP A 143 -1.76 -15.08 -11.65
C ASP A 143 -1.60 -13.58 -11.93
N TRP A 144 -1.08 -13.27 -13.11
CA TRP A 144 -1.07 -11.91 -13.64
C TRP A 144 -2.40 -11.60 -14.30
N PHE A 145 -3.10 -10.58 -13.82
CA PHE A 145 -4.41 -10.19 -14.34
C PHE A 145 -4.28 -9.05 -15.36
N PRO A 146 -4.77 -9.21 -16.60
CA PRO A 146 -4.72 -8.16 -17.61
C PRO A 146 -5.74 -7.06 -17.30
N ILE A 147 -5.27 -5.82 -17.30
CA ILE A 147 -6.07 -4.61 -17.07
C ILE A 147 -5.79 -3.56 -18.15
N GLU A 148 -6.78 -2.75 -18.46
CA GLU A 148 -6.68 -1.62 -19.38
C GLU A 148 -6.87 -0.31 -18.62
N VAL A 149 -5.97 0.65 -18.80
CA VAL A 149 -6.08 1.98 -18.19
C VAL A 149 -7.21 2.76 -18.89
N ARG A 150 -8.24 3.15 -18.16
CA ARG A 150 -9.39 3.93 -18.67
C ARG A 150 -9.34 5.40 -18.28
N SER A 151 -8.70 5.72 -17.16
CA SER A 151 -8.49 7.10 -16.73
C SER A 151 -7.17 7.22 -15.99
N CYS A 152 -6.45 8.31 -16.20
CA CYS A 152 -5.24 8.64 -15.47
C CYS A 152 -5.37 10.09 -15.03
N ARG A 153 -5.32 10.34 -13.72
CA ARG A 153 -5.42 11.69 -13.16
C ARG A 153 -4.29 11.93 -12.15
N PRO A 154 -3.61 13.09 -12.20
CA PRO A 154 -2.64 13.45 -11.17
C PRO A 154 -3.37 13.88 -9.89
N GLU A 155 -2.84 13.48 -8.74
CA GLU A 155 -3.32 13.90 -7.43
C GLU A 155 -2.08 14.17 -6.54
N LEU A 156 -1.77 15.45 -6.32
CA LEU A 156 -0.55 15.90 -5.63
C LEU A 156 0.74 15.38 -6.29
N LYS A 157 1.38 14.37 -5.69
CA LYS A 157 2.63 13.73 -6.16
C LYS A 157 2.43 12.31 -6.66
N ILE A 158 1.19 11.84 -6.68
CA ILE A 158 0.82 10.49 -7.10
C ILE A 158 -0.14 10.55 -8.29
N TRP A 159 -0.29 9.43 -8.97
CA TRP A 159 -1.23 9.27 -10.08
C TRP A 159 -2.28 8.25 -9.72
N ILE A 160 -3.55 8.60 -9.93
CA ILE A 160 -4.67 7.69 -9.78
C ILE A 160 -5.06 7.15 -11.14
N LEU A 161 -4.94 5.82 -11.28
CA LEU A 161 -5.36 5.08 -12.45
C LEU A 161 -6.70 4.42 -12.19
N GLY A 162 -7.66 4.68 -13.06
CA GLY A 162 -8.89 3.89 -13.17
C GLY A 162 -8.68 2.83 -14.24
N CYS A 163 -8.70 1.57 -13.84
CA CYS A 163 -8.40 0.43 -14.69
C CYS A 163 -9.62 -0.47 -14.82
N ARG A 164 -9.82 -1.07 -16.01
CA ARG A 164 -10.85 -2.07 -16.28
C ARG A 164 -10.18 -3.43 -16.49
N PHE A 165 -10.73 -4.50 -15.97
CA PHE A 165 -10.24 -5.84 -16.30
C PHE A 165 -10.54 -6.18 -17.76
N ALA A 166 -9.56 -6.74 -18.47
CA ALA A 166 -9.79 -7.23 -19.83
C ALA A 166 -10.76 -8.43 -19.83
N GLN A 167 -10.74 -9.23 -18.77
CA GLN A 167 -11.67 -10.32 -18.52
C GLN A 167 -12.27 -10.20 -17.11
N ARG A 168 -13.58 -10.43 -16.98
CA ARG A 168 -14.25 -10.41 -15.68
C ARG A 168 -13.64 -11.45 -14.75
N LEU A 169 -13.17 -11.02 -13.59
CA LEU A 169 -12.56 -11.92 -12.60
C LEU A 169 -13.61 -12.66 -11.78
N SER A 170 -13.25 -13.85 -11.32
CA SER A 170 -14.02 -14.58 -10.32
C SER A 170 -13.98 -13.83 -8.98
N TRP A 171 -14.95 -14.11 -8.12
CA TRP A 171 -15.05 -13.47 -6.81
C TRP A 171 -13.86 -13.80 -5.90
N SER A 172 -13.31 -15.01 -6.01
CA SER A 172 -12.10 -15.44 -5.28
C SER A 172 -10.88 -14.61 -5.69
N ASN A 173 -10.70 -14.32 -6.98
CA ASN A 173 -9.57 -13.53 -7.46
C ASN A 173 -9.72 -12.04 -7.08
N LEU A 174 -10.95 -11.51 -7.05
CA LEU A 174 -11.20 -10.14 -6.60
C LEU A 174 -10.86 -9.92 -5.13
N ARG A 175 -11.00 -10.95 -4.27
CA ARG A 175 -10.60 -10.88 -2.85
C ARG A 175 -9.09 -10.71 -2.66
N LEU A 176 -8.27 -11.09 -3.65
CA LEU A 176 -6.82 -10.87 -3.57
C LEU A 176 -6.45 -9.38 -3.61
N PHE A 177 -7.39 -8.52 -4.02
CA PHE A 177 -7.24 -7.06 -4.06
C PHE A 177 -7.97 -6.36 -2.90
N GLY A 178 -8.19 -7.08 -1.79
CA GLY A 178 -8.62 -6.58 -0.47
C GLY A 178 -10.06 -6.93 -0.10
#